data_AF-A0A2D5GE82-F1
#
_entry.id   AF-A0A2D5GE82-F1
#
_cell.length_a   1.000
_cell.length_b   1.000
_cell.length_c   1.000
_cell.angle_alpha   90.00
_cell.angle_beta   90.00
_cell.angle_gamma   90.00
#
_symmetry.space_group_name_H-M   'P 1'
#
loop_
_entity.id
_entity.type
_entity.pdbx_description
1 polymer ?
#
loop_
_entity_poly.entity_id
_entity_poly.type
_entity_poly.pdbx_seq_one_letter_code
_entity_poly.pdbx_strand_id
1 'polypeptide(L)' 'MQVNSDFSQRVIIRPSEYEFIPSPLKGVSRMMFDRAGEEIARATSIVRYEPGAGYSGHTHGGGEEIYVLSGT' A
#
# COMPACT_ATOMS: atom_id res chain seq x y z
N MET A 1 -4.02 7.57 10.40
CA MET A 1 -3.50 8.32 9.24
C MET A 1 -4.60 8.47 8.20
N GLN A 2 -4.66 9.59 7.48
CA GLN A 2 -5.66 9.84 6.45
C GLN A 2 -4.96 10.21 5.14
N VAL A 3 -5.20 9.45 4.07
CA VAL A 3 -4.65 9.72 2.73
C VAL A 3 -5.81 9.58 1.74
N ASN A 4 -6.12 10.64 1.00
CA ASN A 4 -7.19 10.66 -0.01
C ASN A 4 -8.49 9.94 0.44
N SER A 5 -8.88 10.14 1.70
CA SER A 5 -9.93 9.35 2.36
C SER A 5 -11.32 9.96 2.30
N ASP A 6 -11.47 11.12 1.66
CA ASP A 6 -12.78 11.64 1.26
C ASP A 6 -13.22 10.98 -0.05
N PHE A 7 -14.01 9.91 0.08
CA PHE A 7 -14.49 9.12 -1.06
C PHE A 7 -15.55 9.84 -1.91
N SER A 8 -15.98 11.05 -1.54
CA SER A 8 -16.79 11.90 -2.41
C SER A 8 -15.96 12.65 -3.47
N GLN A 9 -14.64 12.72 -3.27
CA GLN A 9 -13.72 13.44 -4.13
C GLN A 9 -13.07 12.51 -5.16
N ARG A 10 -12.89 13.03 -6.38
CA ARG A 10 -12.08 12.35 -7.39
C ARG A 10 -10.61 12.68 -7.17
N VAL A 11 -9.78 11.65 -7.04
CA VAL A 11 -8.32 11.78 -6.98
C VAL A 11 -7.69 11.09 -8.19
N ILE A 12 -6.66 11.72 -8.76
CA ILE A 12 -5.86 11.17 -9.85
C ILE A 12 -4.40 11.28 -9.43
N ILE A 13 -3.67 10.17 -9.47
CA ILE A 13 -2.23 10.12 -9.18
C ILE A 13 -1.56 9.52 -10.40
N ARG A 14 -0.69 10.27 -11.06
CA ARG A 14 0.08 9.77 -12.21
C ARG A 14 1.34 9.04 -11.75
N PRO A 15 1.89 8.12 -12.55
CA PRO A 15 3.14 7.44 -12.21
C PRO A 15 4.33 8.38 -11.92
N SER A 16 4.38 9.55 -12.56
CA SER A 16 5.39 10.59 -12.29
C SER A 16 5.28 11.24 -10.91
N GLU A 17 4.13 11.08 -10.26
CA GLU A 17 3.80 11.64 -8.93
C GLU A 17 3.94 10.57 -7.84
N TYR A 18 4.45 9.37 -8.17
CA TYR A 18 4.60 8.30 -7.19
C TYR A 18 5.75 8.61 -6.23
N GLU A 19 5.41 8.69 -4.94
CA GLU A 19 6.35 8.82 -3.84
C GLU A 19 6.41 7.51 -3.04
N PHE A 20 7.42 6.69 -3.32
CA PHE A 20 7.65 5.47 -2.55
C PHE A 20 8.31 5.79 -1.23
N ILE A 21 7.67 5.40 -0.13
CA ILE A 21 8.23 5.51 1.22
C ILE A 21 8.56 4.12 1.79
N PRO A 22 9.58 4.02 2.66
CA PRO A 22 9.85 2.79 3.39
C PRO A 22 8.64 2.33 4.20
N SER A 23 8.37 1.03 4.19
CA SER A 23 7.47 0.40 5.15
C SER A 23 8.24 -0.01 6.43
N PRO A 24 7.55 -0.41 7.51
CA PRO A 24 8.21 -1.02 8.67
C PRO A 24 9.00 -2.30 8.35
N LEU A 25 8.75 -2.94 7.20
CA LEU A 25 9.43 -4.15 6.78
C LEU A 25 10.64 -3.83 5.91
N LYS A 26 11.77 -4.43 6.28
CA LYS A 26 13.03 -4.26 5.56
C LYS A 26 12.89 -4.73 4.11
N GLY A 27 13.33 -3.89 3.17
CA GLY A 27 13.27 -4.19 1.73
C GLY A 27 11.88 -4.06 1.13
N VAL A 28 10.91 -3.50 1.86
CA VAL A 28 9.55 -3.26 1.35
C VAL A 28 9.25 -1.77 1.39
N SER A 29 8.89 -1.21 0.24
CA SER A 29 8.46 0.19 0.09
C SER A 29 7.04 0.27 -0.47
N ARG A 30 6.36 1.38 -0.23
CA ARG A 30 4.96 1.57 -0.65
C ARG A 30 4.71 2.97 -1.19
N MET A 31 3.88 3.05 -2.22
CA MET A 31 3.20 4.25 -2.67
C MET A 31 1.72 4.11 -2.29
N MET A 32 1.23 4.99 -1.43
CA MET A 32 -0.15 4.92 -0.91
C MET A 32 -1.10 5.72 -1.80
N PHE A 33 -2.20 5.10 -2.22
CA PHE A 33 -3.25 5.78 -2.98
C PHE A 33 -4.34 6.32 -2.07
N ASP A 34 -4.87 5.49 -1.18
CA ASP A 34 -5.80 5.89 -0.14
C ASP A 34 -5.49 5.17 1.18
N ARG A 35 -5.90 5.80 2.29
CA ARG A 35 -5.97 5.19 3.61
C ARG A 35 -7.00 5.89 4.47
N ALA A 36 -7.93 5.10 5.02
CA ALA A 36 -8.87 5.53 6.03
C ALA A 36 -8.70 4.68 7.29
N GLY A 37 -7.98 5.21 8.29
CA GLY A 37 -7.80 4.58 9.60
C GLY A 37 -6.37 4.60 10.13
N GLU A 38 -6.20 4.04 11.33
CA GLU A 38 -4.92 3.97 12.03
C GLU A 38 -4.33 2.57 11.97
N GLU A 39 -4.35 1.81 13.07
CA GLU A 39 -3.81 0.46 13.15
C GLU A 39 -4.56 -0.51 12.23
N ILE A 40 -5.89 -0.48 12.28
CA ILE A 40 -6.77 -1.13 11.32
C ILE A 40 -7.26 -0.05 10.36
N ALA A 41 -7.01 -0.24 9.07
CA ALA A 41 -7.38 0.74 8.06
C ALA A 41 -7.76 0.05 6.76
N ARG A 42 -8.75 0.63 6.06
CA ARG A 42 -8.88 0.41 4.63
C ARG A 42 -7.72 1.14 3.95
N ALA A 43 -7.01 0.46 3.06
CA ALA A 43 -5.91 1.05 2.34
C ALA A 43 -5.76 0.44 0.95
N THR A 44 -5.42 1.30 -0.02
CA THR A 44 -4.99 0.89 -1.36
C THR A 44 -3.58 1.41 -1.59
N SER A 45 -2.67 0.56 -2.05
CA SER A 45 -1.26 0.93 -2.25
C SER A 45 -0.62 0.12 -3.37
N ILE A 46 0.40 0.70 -4.02
CA ILE A 46 1.40 -0.09 -4.74
C ILE A 46 2.51 -0.42 -3.73
N VAL A 47 2.84 -1.70 -3.61
CA VAL A 47 3.92 -2.17 -2.74
C VAL A 47 5.01 -2.79 -3.60
N ARG A 48 6.27 -2.49 -3.28
CA ARG A 48 7.46 -3.05 -3.94
C ARG A 48 8.27 -3.84 -2.93
N TYR A 49 8.65 -5.04 -3.32
CA TYR A 49 9.54 -5.92 -2.58
C TYR A 49 10.87 -5.97 -3.31
N GLU A 50 11.96 -5.68 -2.59
CA GLU A 50 13.29 -6.04 -3.05
C GLU A 50 13.42 -7.56 -3.13
N PRO A 51 14.29 -8.12 -3.99
CA PRO A 51 14.51 -9.55 -4.09
C PRO A 51 14.81 -10.18 -2.72
N GLY A 52 14.04 -11.20 -2.34
CA GLY A 52 14.17 -11.91 -1.07
C GLY A 52 13.53 -11.20 0.14
N ALA A 53 12.91 -10.03 -0.03
CA ALA A 53 12.10 -9.40 1.00
C ALA A 53 10.74 -10.11 1.12
N GLY A 54 10.16 -10.09 2.32
CA GLY A 54 8.88 -10.74 2.60
C GLY A 54 8.30 -10.36 3.96
N TYR A 55 7.18 -10.97 4.30
CA TYR A 55 6.50 -10.78 5.58
C TYR A 55 6.77 -11.93 6.54
N SER A 56 6.71 -11.62 7.83
CA SER A 56 6.31 -12.63 8.83
C SER A 56 4.85 -13.03 8.60
N GLY A 57 4.50 -14.28 8.95
CA GLY A 57 3.11 -14.74 8.88
C GLY A 57 2.16 -13.80 9.64
N HIS A 58 1.05 -13.45 9.02
CA HIS A 58 0.02 -12.56 9.56
C HIS A 58 -1.36 -12.98 9.08
N THR A 59 -2.41 -12.41 9.68
CA THR A 59 -3.80 -12.72 9.36
C THR A 59 -4.48 -11.56 8.64
N HIS A 60 -5.42 -11.88 7.74
CA HIS A 60 -6.18 -10.91 6.97
C HIS A 60 -7.59 -10.75 7.52
N GLY A 61 -7.72 -10.18 8.72
CA GLY A 61 -9.03 -10.02 9.39
C GLY A 61 -10.06 -9.21 8.59
N GLY A 62 -9.61 -8.29 7.75
CA GLY A 62 -10.45 -7.50 6.83
C GLY A 62 -10.38 -7.93 5.37
N GLY A 63 -9.68 -9.03 5.06
CA GLY A 63 -9.34 -9.46 3.71
C GLY A 63 -8.09 -8.78 3.13
N GLU A 64 -7.55 -9.37 2.07
CA GLU A 64 -6.43 -8.86 1.28
C GLU A 64 -6.68 -9.17 -0.19
N GLU A 65 -6.64 -8.16 -1.05
CA GLU A 65 -6.73 -8.31 -2.50
C GLU A 65 -5.44 -7.76 -3.12
N ILE A 66 -4.80 -8.57 -3.97
CA ILE A 66 -3.52 -8.22 -4.60
C ILE A 66 -3.62 -8.46 -6.10
N TYR A 67 -3.15 -7.48 -6.87
CA TYR A 67 -2.84 -7.64 -8.28
C TYR A 67 -1.34 -7.51 -8.51
N VAL A 68 -0.69 -8.57 -8.99
CA VAL A 68 0.75 -8.60 -9.23
C VAL A 68 1.08 -7.83 -10.49
N LEU A 69 1.75 -6.68 -10.33
CA LEU A 69 2.13 -5.81 -11.46
C LEU A 69 3.40 -6.28 -12.18
N SER A 70 4.34 -6.89 -11.46
CA SER A 70 5.64 -7.37 -11.98
C SER A 70 6.34 -8.27 -10.95
N GLY A 71 7.18 -9.20 -11.43
CA GLY A 71 7.91 -10.15 -10.59
C GLY A 71 7.09 -11.38 -10.22
N THR A 72 7.56 -12.11 -9.20
CA THR A 72 6.96 -13.34 -8.66
C THR A 72 7.21 -13.46 -7.17
#